data_AF-A0A957UTQ2-F1
#
_entry.id   AF-A0A957UTQ2-F1
#
_cell.length_a   1.000
_cell.length_b   1.000
_cell.length_c   1.000
_cell.angle_alpha   90.00
_cell.angle_beta   90.00
_cell.angle_gamma   90.00
#
_symmetry.space_group_name_H-M   'P 1'
#
loop_
_entity.id
_entity.type
_entity.pdbx_description
1 polymer ?
#
loop_
_entity_poly.entity_id
_entity_poly.type
_entity_poly.pdbx_seq_one_letter_code
_entity_poly.pdbx_strand_id
1 'polypeptide(L)'
;APIPDMALPPSTPAESHAGERSGNWALGGWSARRDAILNAGQQRAFDFRAPPAAVPPPEYTPEYTPEMPPREEQAIAPAAAEAAAYSKAAPAVAEESTRQVVEEKPSKLPPLRVVGQVGAMYIITEGPEGLFLIDQHAAHERILYEQFMARRAADSAANQIGRQHLLEPLTLHTGSEIAGMVAQHLSELNQVGFEIEPFGGDTFLVRAIPAVLSGQDPQQALQDIVTALGQRRNLVGETLEARLVKMVCKRAAIKAGQLLSDIEMQELVRQLEECHSPRTCPHGRPTMIQLSANELEKAFGRV
;
A
#
# COMPACT_ATOMS: atom_id res chain seq x y z
N ALA A 1 66.02 -0.73 -19.72
CA ALA A 1 66.72 -0.05 -18.63
C ALA A 1 65.70 0.47 -17.63
N PRO A 2 65.66 -0.04 -16.39
CA PRO A 2 64.85 0.51 -15.32
C PRO A 2 65.71 1.41 -14.40
N ILE A 3 65.13 2.50 -13.88
CA ILE A 3 65.75 3.33 -12.82
C ILE A 3 64.79 3.32 -11.61
N PRO A 4 65.32 3.29 -10.37
CA PRO A 4 64.74 2.53 -9.27
C PRO A 4 64.10 3.38 -8.15
N ASP A 5 63.53 2.60 -7.23
CA ASP A 5 62.99 2.88 -5.90
C ASP A 5 63.93 3.70 -4.97
N MET A 6 63.37 4.55 -4.12
CA MET A 6 64.08 5.18 -2.99
C MET A 6 63.25 5.05 -1.70
N ALA A 7 63.81 4.31 -0.75
CA ALA A 7 63.30 4.11 0.59
C ALA A 7 63.80 5.18 1.60
N LEU A 8 62.88 5.63 2.49
CA LEU A 8 62.89 5.81 3.96
C LEU A 8 64.15 6.39 4.68
N PRO A 9 64.06 7.13 5.83
CA PRO A 9 63.57 6.57 7.12
C PRO A 9 63.02 7.64 8.15
N PRO A 10 63.01 7.47 9.51
CA PRO A 10 61.75 7.53 10.28
C PRO A 10 61.71 8.53 11.49
N SER A 11 60.50 8.69 12.05
CA SER A 11 60.08 9.02 13.44
C SER A 11 60.92 9.90 14.40
N THR A 12 60.27 10.90 15.04
CA THR A 12 60.18 11.03 16.53
C THR A 12 59.12 12.07 16.97
N PRO A 13 58.56 11.97 18.19
CA PRO A 13 57.38 12.73 18.66
C PRO A 13 57.77 13.90 19.58
N ALA A 14 56.87 14.87 19.77
CA ALA A 14 56.96 15.85 20.86
C ALA A 14 55.55 16.21 21.39
N GLU A 15 55.40 16.07 22.70
CA GLU A 15 54.20 16.40 23.47
C GLU A 15 54.10 17.90 23.79
N SER A 16 52.85 18.31 24.03
CA SER A 16 52.38 19.07 25.21
C SER A 16 51.89 20.53 25.05
N HIS A 17 50.74 20.72 25.72
CA HIS A 17 50.18 21.91 26.37
C HIS A 17 49.42 23.00 25.59
N ALA A 18 48.09 22.88 25.71
CA ALA A 18 47.14 23.86 26.26
C ALA A 18 47.20 25.32 25.81
N GLY A 19 46.15 25.76 25.10
CA GLY A 19 45.82 27.16 24.86
C GLY A 19 44.36 27.30 24.43
N GLU A 20 43.68 28.29 25.01
CA GLU A 20 42.23 28.44 25.10
C GLU A 20 41.48 28.82 23.80
N ARG A 21 40.19 28.45 23.80
CA ARG A 21 39.01 29.15 23.22
C ARG A 21 39.13 29.71 21.80
N SER A 22 38.43 29.05 20.87
CA SER A 22 37.42 29.73 20.04
C SER A 22 36.51 28.69 19.40
N GLY A 23 35.21 29.01 19.34
CA GLY A 23 34.12 28.07 19.11
C GLY A 23 34.25 27.20 17.87
N ASN A 24 33.67 26.01 17.97
CA ASN A 24 33.39 25.18 16.81
C ASN A 24 31.99 24.60 16.95
N TRP A 25 31.08 25.08 16.10
CA TRP A 25 29.76 24.52 15.87
C TRP A 25 29.95 23.16 15.17
N ALA A 26 30.31 22.14 15.92
CA ALA A 26 30.54 20.80 15.39
C ALA A 26 29.21 20.04 15.30
N LEU A 27 28.67 19.98 14.08
CA LEU A 27 28.26 18.74 13.39
C LEU A 27 27.65 17.62 14.26
N GLY A 28 26.67 17.94 15.11
CA GLY A 28 25.60 17.02 15.50
C GLY A 28 24.57 16.92 14.38
N GLY A 29 25.04 16.46 13.21
CA GLY A 29 24.36 16.52 11.93
C GLY A 29 23.05 15.73 11.93
N TRP A 30 22.09 16.24 11.18
CA TRP A 30 20.77 15.72 10.84
C TRP A 30 20.45 14.22 11.10
N SER A 31 21.39 13.29 10.91
CA SER A 31 21.25 11.87 11.29
C SER A 31 20.82 11.67 12.76
N ALA A 32 21.42 12.39 13.72
CA ALA A 32 21.07 12.24 15.13
C ALA A 32 19.66 12.77 15.45
N ARG A 33 19.20 13.79 14.73
CA ARG A 33 17.81 14.29 14.85
C ARG A 33 16.82 13.38 14.14
N ARG A 34 17.20 12.80 13.00
CA ARG A 34 16.40 11.82 12.25
C ARG A 34 16.14 10.58 13.10
N ASP A 35 17.17 10.04 13.74
CA ASP A 35 17.04 8.83 14.57
C ASP A 35 16.23 9.11 15.85
N ALA A 36 16.26 10.34 16.38
CA ALA A 36 15.39 10.77 17.47
C ALA A 36 13.91 10.89 17.05
N ILE A 37 13.63 11.31 15.82
CA ILE A 37 12.26 11.43 15.28
C ILE A 37 11.68 10.04 14.95
N LEU A 38 12.48 9.14 14.38
CA LEU A 38 12.06 7.78 14.04
C LEU A 38 11.78 6.92 15.29
N ASN A 39 12.49 7.17 16.41
CA ASN A 39 12.32 6.45 17.67
C ASN A 39 11.32 7.10 18.65
N ALA A 40 10.76 8.28 18.34
CA ALA A 40 9.76 8.95 19.17
C ALA A 40 8.34 8.32 19.09
N GLY A 41 8.20 7.20 18.37
CA GLY A 41 6.96 6.45 18.18
C GLY A 41 6.47 5.61 19.38
N GLN A 42 6.94 5.89 20.60
CA GLN A 42 6.24 5.50 21.81
C GLN A 42 6.02 6.74 22.69
N GLN A 43 4.76 7.18 22.68
CA GLN A 43 4.08 8.12 23.58
C GLN A 43 3.83 9.55 23.07
N ARG A 44 2.53 9.77 22.83
CA ARG A 44 1.72 11.01 22.85
C ARG A 44 1.63 11.85 21.57
N ALA A 45 0.39 12.01 21.11
CA ALA A 45 -0.03 13.06 20.21
C ALA A 45 0.18 14.43 20.86
N PHE A 46 0.77 15.37 20.12
CA PHE A 46 0.91 16.76 20.52
C PHE A 46 -0.34 17.55 20.13
N ASP A 47 -1.01 18.13 21.12
CA ASP A 47 -2.05 19.15 20.94
C ASP A 47 -1.57 20.44 21.63
N PHE A 48 -1.52 21.55 20.90
CA PHE A 48 -0.72 22.73 21.26
C PHE A 48 -1.42 23.72 22.22
N ARG A 49 -2.54 23.37 22.88
CA ARG A 49 -3.29 24.41 23.65
C ARG A 49 -4.10 24.04 24.91
N ALA A 50 -3.92 22.91 25.60
CA ALA A 50 -4.70 22.67 26.84
C ALA A 50 -3.94 21.93 27.96
N PRO A 51 -4.05 22.36 29.25
CA PRO A 51 -3.57 21.59 30.40
C PRO A 51 -4.54 20.43 30.76
N PRO A 52 -4.03 19.26 31.21
CA PRO A 52 -4.86 18.07 31.41
C PRO A 52 -5.67 18.10 32.73
N ALA A 53 -6.96 17.74 32.64
CA ALA A 53 -7.78 17.38 33.79
C ALA A 53 -7.47 15.94 34.24
N ALA A 54 -7.37 15.72 35.55
CA ALA A 54 -7.19 14.40 36.14
C ALA A 54 -8.51 13.62 36.13
N VAL A 55 -8.49 12.37 35.62
CA VAL A 55 -9.60 11.41 35.73
C VAL A 55 -9.06 10.11 36.35
N PRO A 56 -9.68 9.58 37.41
CA PRO A 56 -9.23 8.37 38.10
C PRO A 56 -9.55 7.07 37.31
N PRO A 57 -8.84 5.96 37.60
CA PRO A 57 -9.00 4.70 36.86
C PRO A 57 -10.32 3.98 37.20
N PRO A 58 -10.96 3.31 36.22
CA PRO A 58 -12.09 2.44 36.49
C PRO A 58 -11.64 1.07 37.03
N GLU A 59 -12.32 0.61 38.08
CA GLU A 59 -12.18 -0.73 38.66
C GLU A 59 -12.80 -1.81 37.76
N TYR A 60 -12.13 -2.96 37.68
CA TYR A 60 -12.53 -4.13 36.90
C TYR A 60 -13.21 -5.16 37.82
N THR A 61 -14.42 -5.59 37.49
CA THR A 61 -15.04 -6.81 38.03
C THR A 61 -15.56 -7.70 36.88
N PRO A 62 -15.40 -9.05 36.96
CA PRO A 62 -15.77 -9.95 35.88
C PRO A 62 -17.16 -10.60 36.06
N GLU A 63 -17.64 -11.19 34.95
CA GLU A 63 -18.70 -12.20 34.77
C GLU A 63 -20.17 -11.77 34.61
N TYR A 64 -20.69 -11.96 33.39
CA TYR A 64 -22.06 -12.46 33.14
C TYR A 64 -22.17 -13.08 31.75
N THR A 65 -22.42 -14.39 31.69
CA THR A 65 -22.84 -15.14 30.49
C THR A 65 -24.37 -15.27 30.47
N PRO A 66 -25.08 -14.85 29.41
CA PRO A 66 -26.49 -15.17 29.28
C PRO A 66 -26.69 -16.54 28.62
N GLU A 67 -27.29 -17.48 29.35
CA GLU A 67 -27.83 -18.74 28.82
C GLU A 67 -29.04 -18.46 27.90
N MET A 68 -29.11 -19.16 26.77
CA MET A 68 -30.26 -19.15 25.86
C MET A 68 -31.32 -20.17 26.33
N PRO A 69 -32.63 -19.84 26.29
CA PRO A 69 -33.67 -20.82 26.54
C PRO A 69 -33.90 -21.76 25.32
N PRO A 70 -34.43 -22.98 25.54
CA PRO A 70 -34.57 -24.00 24.50
C PRO A 70 -35.68 -23.66 23.48
N ARG A 71 -35.46 -24.06 22.22
CA ARG A 71 -36.47 -24.03 21.16
C ARG A 71 -37.41 -25.24 21.28
N GLU A 72 -38.71 -24.97 21.34
CA GLU A 72 -39.74 -25.99 21.14
C GLU A 72 -39.97 -26.25 19.64
N GLU A 73 -39.96 -27.54 19.31
CA GLU A 73 -40.21 -28.12 18.01
C GLU A 73 -41.71 -28.42 17.87
N GLN A 74 -42.37 -27.84 16.87
CA GLN A 74 -43.71 -28.28 16.46
C GLN A 74 -43.75 -28.44 14.94
N ALA A 75 -43.84 -29.70 14.53
CA ALA A 75 -43.99 -30.18 13.17
C ALA A 75 -45.46 -30.10 12.72
N ILE A 76 -45.72 -29.64 11.50
CA ILE A 76 -46.89 -30.05 10.71
C ILE A 76 -46.54 -30.00 9.22
N ALA A 77 -46.82 -31.08 8.50
CA ALA A 77 -46.88 -31.20 7.04
C ALA A 77 -48.29 -31.74 6.67
N PRO A 78 -48.64 -31.96 5.38
CA PRO A 78 -48.74 -31.01 4.26
C PRO A 78 -50.10 -31.14 3.50
N ALA A 79 -50.45 -30.21 2.60
CA ALA A 79 -51.31 -30.38 1.41
C ALA A 79 -51.48 -29.01 0.70
N ALA A 80 -51.02 -28.77 -0.52
CA ALA A 80 -51.52 -29.23 -1.83
C ALA A 80 -52.79 -28.52 -2.33
N ALA A 81 -52.59 -27.79 -3.44
CA ALA A 81 -53.49 -27.53 -4.57
C ALA A 81 -54.58 -26.43 -4.53
N GLU A 82 -54.41 -25.53 -5.51
CA GLU A 82 -55.38 -25.11 -6.54
C GLU A 82 -55.82 -23.65 -6.61
N ALA A 83 -55.97 -23.23 -7.86
CA ALA A 83 -55.96 -21.89 -8.39
C ALA A 83 -57.34 -21.22 -8.37
N ALA A 84 -57.35 -19.88 -8.35
CA ALA A 84 -58.17 -19.08 -9.25
C ALA A 84 -57.80 -17.59 -9.18
N ALA A 85 -57.88 -16.97 -10.35
CA ALA A 85 -57.55 -15.59 -10.67
C ALA A 85 -58.31 -14.53 -9.85
N TYR A 86 -57.70 -13.36 -9.66
CA TYR A 86 -58.34 -12.08 -9.94
C TYR A 86 -57.29 -10.98 -10.15
N SER A 87 -57.34 -10.36 -11.32
CA SER A 87 -56.54 -9.22 -11.76
C SER A 87 -57.14 -7.92 -11.21
N LYS A 88 -56.30 -7.02 -10.69
CA LYS A 88 -56.51 -5.56 -10.80
C LYS A 88 -55.20 -4.79 -10.62
N ALA A 89 -54.82 -4.07 -11.67
CA ALA A 89 -53.67 -3.17 -11.70
C ALA A 89 -53.91 -1.90 -10.87
N ALA A 90 -52.85 -1.44 -10.20
CA ALA A 90 -52.68 -0.08 -9.68
C ALA A 90 -51.22 0.36 -9.95
N PRO A 91 -50.97 1.64 -10.27
CA PRO A 91 -49.76 2.04 -10.98
C PRO A 91 -48.55 2.16 -10.04
N ALA A 92 -47.41 1.64 -10.50
CA ALA A 92 -46.11 1.84 -9.88
C ALA A 92 -45.60 3.24 -10.24
N VAL A 93 -45.41 4.08 -9.23
CA VAL A 93 -44.65 5.32 -9.35
C VAL A 93 -43.18 4.91 -9.29
N ALA A 94 -42.52 4.94 -10.44
CA ALA A 94 -41.09 4.68 -10.53
C ALA A 94 -40.33 5.91 -9.99
N GLU A 95 -39.75 5.78 -8.80
CA GLU A 95 -38.72 6.70 -8.35
C GLU A 95 -37.43 6.39 -9.14
N GLU A 96 -37.25 7.14 -10.20
CA GLU A 96 -36.06 7.11 -11.03
C GLU A 96 -34.91 7.80 -10.28
N SER A 97 -34.26 7.02 -9.40
CA SER A 97 -32.98 7.39 -8.79
C SER A 97 -31.92 7.37 -9.88
N THR A 98 -31.79 8.51 -10.55
CA THR A 98 -30.69 8.79 -11.47
C THR A 98 -29.39 8.79 -10.68
N ARG A 99 -28.72 7.63 -10.62
CA ARG A 99 -27.30 7.57 -10.29
C ARG A 99 -26.57 8.34 -11.37
N GLN A 100 -26.28 9.61 -11.09
CA GLN A 100 -25.35 10.40 -11.87
C GLN A 100 -24.01 9.67 -11.82
N VAL A 101 -23.69 8.96 -12.91
CA VAL A 101 -22.33 8.55 -13.21
C VAL A 101 -21.59 9.86 -13.47
N VAL A 102 -20.89 10.34 -12.46
CA VAL A 102 -19.96 11.44 -12.63
C VAL A 102 -18.90 10.91 -13.58
N GLU A 103 -18.90 11.38 -14.82
CA GLU A 103 -17.73 11.24 -15.69
C GLU A 103 -16.57 11.91 -14.96
N GLU A 104 -15.70 11.11 -14.33
CA GLU A 104 -14.45 11.60 -13.79
C GLU A 104 -13.61 12.11 -14.96
N LYS A 105 -13.64 13.44 -15.18
CA LYS A 105 -12.64 14.09 -16.00
C LYS A 105 -11.27 13.67 -15.47
N PRO A 106 -10.32 13.27 -16.32
CA PRO A 106 -8.99 12.90 -15.88
C PRO A 106 -8.42 14.06 -15.07
N SER A 107 -8.28 13.84 -13.77
CA SER A 107 -7.84 14.87 -12.84
C SER A 107 -6.31 14.95 -12.95
N LYS A 108 -5.81 15.40 -14.11
CA LYS A 108 -4.37 15.53 -14.33
C LYS A 108 -3.77 16.43 -13.27
N LEU A 109 -2.63 16.03 -12.73
CA LEU A 109 -1.86 16.87 -11.83
C LEU A 109 -1.19 17.99 -12.64
N PRO A 110 -1.00 19.18 -12.05
CA PRO A 110 -0.09 20.17 -12.62
C PRO A 110 1.35 19.61 -12.57
N PRO A 111 2.30 20.17 -13.34
CA PRO A 111 3.70 19.78 -13.22
C PRO A 111 4.22 20.09 -11.81
N LEU A 112 4.83 19.09 -11.17
CA LEU A 112 5.32 19.18 -9.79
C LEU A 112 6.86 19.15 -9.74
N ARG A 113 7.45 20.07 -8.98
CA ARG A 113 8.88 20.04 -8.64
C ARG A 113 9.06 19.34 -7.30
N VAL A 114 9.91 18.31 -7.25
CA VAL A 114 10.28 17.65 -6.00
C VAL A 114 11.14 18.59 -5.14
N VAL A 115 10.74 18.73 -3.87
CA VAL A 115 11.47 19.50 -2.85
C VAL A 115 12.29 18.56 -1.96
N GLY A 116 11.73 17.41 -1.59
CA GLY A 116 12.43 16.39 -0.80
C GLY A 116 11.49 15.38 -0.15
N GLN A 117 12.05 14.53 0.72
CA GLN A 117 11.32 13.51 1.47
C GLN A 117 11.16 13.89 2.94
N VAL A 118 10.00 13.58 3.53
CA VAL A 118 9.74 13.75 4.97
C VAL A 118 9.31 12.42 5.59
N GLY A 119 9.92 12.10 6.74
CA GLY A 119 9.60 10.93 7.54
C GLY A 119 9.84 9.59 6.85
N ALA A 120 10.60 9.57 5.74
CA ALA A 120 10.76 8.39 4.87
C ALA A 120 9.42 7.77 4.41
N MET A 121 8.38 8.61 4.30
CA MET A 121 7.02 8.21 3.97
C MET A 121 6.36 9.14 2.96
N TYR A 122 6.73 10.42 2.99
CA TYR A 122 6.08 11.43 2.16
C TYR A 122 7.09 12.14 1.26
N ILE A 123 6.68 12.44 0.03
CA ILE A 123 7.40 13.31 -0.89
C ILE A 123 6.72 14.67 -0.86
N ILE A 124 7.50 15.73 -0.61
CA ILE A 124 7.06 17.11 -0.73
C ILE A 124 7.34 17.59 -2.14
N THR A 125 6.32 18.13 -2.79
CA THR A 125 6.46 18.81 -4.08
C THR A 125 5.81 20.18 -4.04
N GLU A 126 6.21 21.04 -4.96
CA GLU A 126 5.56 22.33 -5.21
C GLU A 126 5.12 22.42 -6.66
N GLY A 127 4.04 23.14 -6.91
CA GLY A 127 3.54 23.43 -8.25
C GLY A 127 2.75 24.74 -8.29
N PRO A 128 2.17 25.10 -9.44
CA PRO A 128 1.39 26.32 -9.61
C PRO A 128 0.24 26.50 -8.62
N GLU A 129 -0.29 25.40 -8.08
CA GLU A 129 -1.43 25.39 -7.17
C GLU A 129 -1.04 25.33 -5.68
N GLY A 130 0.26 25.35 -5.36
CA GLY A 130 0.76 25.30 -3.98
C GLY A 130 1.67 24.11 -3.69
N LEU A 131 1.66 23.66 -2.44
CA LEU A 131 2.45 22.54 -1.94
C LEU A 131 1.62 21.26 -1.95
N PHE A 132 2.25 20.16 -2.37
CA PHE A 132 1.65 18.83 -2.32
C PHE A 132 2.48 17.92 -1.42
N LEU A 133 1.80 17.20 -0.54
CA LEU A 133 2.38 16.15 0.29
C LEU A 133 1.88 14.81 -0.23
N ILE A 134 2.76 14.04 -0.86
CA ILE A 134 2.43 12.77 -1.53
C ILE A 134 2.83 11.61 -0.63
N ASP A 135 1.90 10.71 -0.34
CA ASP A 135 2.20 9.41 0.29
C ASP A 135 2.89 8.51 -0.74
N GLN A 136 4.17 8.24 -0.54
CA GLN A 136 4.99 7.50 -1.52
C GLN A 136 4.50 6.06 -1.73
N HIS A 137 3.92 5.44 -0.70
CA HIS A 137 3.41 4.08 -0.79
C HIS A 137 2.11 4.06 -1.58
N ALA A 138 1.15 4.90 -1.21
CA ALA A 138 -0.15 4.99 -1.87
C ALA A 138 -0.02 5.44 -3.34
N ALA A 139 0.90 6.37 -3.62
CA ALA A 139 1.23 6.79 -4.98
C ALA A 139 1.81 5.62 -5.79
N HIS A 140 2.78 4.88 -5.25
CA HIS A 140 3.36 3.74 -5.96
C HIS A 140 2.33 2.62 -6.19
N GLU A 141 1.43 2.35 -5.24
CA GLU A 141 0.30 1.42 -5.47
C GLU A 141 -0.57 1.84 -6.65
N ARG A 142 -0.92 3.13 -6.75
CA ARG A 142 -1.72 3.70 -7.85
C ARG A 142 -1.01 3.52 -9.19
N ILE A 143 0.26 3.89 -9.26
CA ILE A 143 1.08 3.78 -10.47
C ILE A 143 1.12 2.32 -10.96
N LEU A 144 1.48 1.38 -10.08
CA LEU A 144 1.59 -0.04 -10.44
C LEU A 144 0.26 -0.62 -10.90
N TYR A 145 -0.84 -0.23 -10.25
CA TYR A 145 -2.18 -0.69 -10.60
C TYR A 145 -2.60 -0.21 -11.99
N GLU A 146 -2.39 1.07 -12.32
CA GLU A 146 -2.75 1.59 -13.63
C GLU A 146 -1.85 1.05 -14.74
N GLN A 147 -0.55 0.90 -14.49
CA GLN A 147 0.36 0.22 -15.43
C GLN A 147 -0.08 -1.21 -15.71
N PHE A 148 -0.51 -1.94 -14.67
CA PHE A 148 -1.07 -3.29 -14.83
C PHE A 148 -2.33 -3.26 -15.71
N MET A 149 -3.29 -2.37 -15.42
CA MET A 149 -4.53 -2.27 -16.19
C MET A 149 -4.29 -1.88 -17.64
N ALA A 150 -3.35 -0.96 -17.89
CA ALA A 150 -2.97 -0.53 -19.23
C ALA A 150 -2.37 -1.68 -20.05
N ARG A 151 -1.44 -2.46 -19.47
CA ARG A 151 -0.87 -3.66 -20.12
C ARG A 151 -1.95 -4.69 -20.44
N ARG A 152 -2.84 -4.95 -19.47
CA ARG A 152 -3.94 -5.89 -19.65
C ARG A 152 -4.90 -5.48 -20.77
N ALA A 153 -5.17 -4.18 -20.94
CA ALA A 153 -6.00 -3.69 -22.04
C ALA A 153 -5.30 -3.82 -23.41
N ALA A 154 -3.99 -3.58 -23.46
CA ALA A 154 -3.20 -3.65 -24.70
C ALA A 154 -3.01 -5.08 -25.21
N ASP A 155 -2.78 -6.05 -24.32
CA ASP A 155 -2.37 -7.42 -24.67
C ASP A 155 -3.53 -8.43 -24.78
N SER A 156 -4.69 -7.99 -25.29
CA SER A 156 -5.89 -8.82 -25.44
C SER A 156 -5.68 -10.12 -26.28
N ALA A 157 -4.57 -10.23 -27.04
CA ALA A 157 -4.22 -11.39 -27.86
C ALA A 157 -3.19 -12.36 -27.22
N ALA A 158 -2.47 -11.93 -26.18
CA ALA A 158 -1.48 -12.75 -25.48
C ALA A 158 -1.52 -12.40 -23.99
N ASN A 159 -2.29 -13.18 -23.23
CA ASN A 159 -2.62 -13.05 -21.81
C ASN A 159 -1.40 -13.10 -20.85
N GLN A 160 -0.34 -12.33 -21.09
CA GLN A 160 0.86 -12.29 -20.28
C GLN A 160 1.10 -10.84 -19.83
N ILE A 161 0.34 -10.44 -18.81
CA ILE A 161 0.83 -9.46 -17.83
C ILE A 161 2.28 -9.81 -17.52
N GLY A 162 3.18 -8.82 -17.61
CA GLY A 162 4.63 -9.07 -17.53
C GLY A 162 4.99 -10.01 -16.38
N ARG A 163 5.62 -11.14 -16.72
CA ARG A 163 6.05 -12.18 -15.78
C ARG A 163 7.57 -12.24 -15.73
N GLN A 164 8.11 -12.56 -14.57
CA GLN A 164 9.50 -12.99 -14.41
C GLN A 164 9.51 -14.50 -14.21
N HIS A 165 10.08 -15.24 -15.16
CA HIS A 165 10.34 -16.66 -14.98
C HIS A 165 11.46 -16.88 -13.96
N LEU A 166 11.27 -17.87 -13.09
CA LEU A 166 12.31 -18.32 -12.18
C LEU A 166 13.35 -19.14 -12.94
N LEU A 167 14.62 -19.03 -12.53
CA LEU A 167 15.71 -19.82 -13.13
C LEU A 167 15.47 -21.32 -12.95
N GLU A 168 14.95 -21.69 -11.78
CA GLU A 168 14.49 -23.05 -11.46
C GLU A 168 13.07 -22.96 -10.88
N PRO A 169 12.16 -23.90 -11.22
CA PRO A 169 10.85 -23.95 -10.62
C PRO A 169 10.94 -24.06 -9.09
N LEU A 170 10.20 -23.22 -8.38
CA LEU A 170 10.11 -23.26 -6.92
C LEU A 170 9.03 -24.27 -6.52
N THR A 171 9.41 -25.26 -5.72
CA THR A 171 8.46 -26.16 -5.05
C THR A 171 7.89 -25.47 -3.82
N LEU A 172 6.60 -25.12 -3.86
CA LEU A 172 5.88 -24.50 -2.75
C LEU A 172 5.03 -25.54 -2.03
N HIS A 173 5.34 -25.77 -0.76
CA HIS A 173 4.48 -26.53 0.16
C HIS A 173 3.56 -25.55 0.90
N THR A 174 2.26 -25.61 0.63
CA THR A 174 1.28 -24.66 1.20
C THR A 174 0.67 -25.13 2.51
N GLY A 175 0.80 -26.41 2.84
CA GLY A 175 -0.01 -27.05 3.88
C GLY A 175 -1.47 -27.26 3.44
N SER A 176 -2.18 -28.13 4.15
CA SER A 176 -3.55 -28.54 3.80
C SER A 176 -4.57 -27.39 3.84
N GLU A 177 -4.37 -26.40 4.71
CA GLU A 177 -5.30 -25.28 4.88
C GLU A 177 -5.33 -24.35 3.65
N ILE A 178 -4.16 -24.12 3.03
CA ILE A 178 -4.00 -23.14 1.95
C ILE A 178 -4.08 -23.80 0.57
N ALA A 179 -3.78 -25.11 0.48
CA ALA A 179 -3.76 -25.85 -0.79
C ALA A 179 -5.07 -25.75 -1.58
N GLY A 180 -6.21 -25.87 -0.89
CA GLY A 180 -7.53 -25.74 -1.52
C GLY A 180 -7.76 -24.36 -2.13
N MET A 181 -7.32 -23.29 -1.45
CA MET A 181 -7.44 -21.92 -1.94
C MET A 181 -6.56 -21.67 -3.17
N VAL A 182 -5.33 -22.19 -3.17
CA VAL A 182 -4.45 -22.09 -4.35
C VAL A 182 -5.08 -22.82 -5.53
N ALA A 183 -5.48 -24.09 -5.34
CA ALA A 183 -6.08 -24.90 -6.38
C ALA A 183 -7.35 -24.27 -6.97
N GLN A 184 -8.21 -23.69 -6.12
CA GLN A 184 -9.44 -23.03 -6.54
C GLN A 184 -9.19 -21.76 -7.36
N HIS A 185 -8.05 -21.08 -7.15
CA HIS A 185 -7.76 -19.77 -7.75
C HIS A 185 -6.57 -19.77 -8.70
N LEU A 186 -6.14 -20.95 -9.20
CA LEU A 186 -5.01 -21.07 -10.12
C LEU A 186 -5.19 -20.21 -11.37
N SER A 187 -6.41 -20.17 -11.93
CA SER A 187 -6.71 -19.39 -13.13
C SER A 187 -6.47 -17.90 -12.89
N GLU A 188 -6.98 -17.35 -11.80
CA GLU A 188 -6.86 -15.92 -11.47
C GLU A 188 -5.44 -15.56 -11.02
N LEU A 189 -4.75 -16.45 -10.31
CA LEU A 189 -3.33 -16.29 -10.00
C LEU A 189 -2.48 -16.23 -11.28
N ASN A 190 -2.78 -17.10 -12.24
CA ASN A 190 -2.11 -17.10 -13.54
C ASN A 190 -2.43 -15.84 -14.36
N GLN A 191 -3.67 -15.34 -14.26
CA GLN A 191 -4.05 -14.07 -14.89
C GLN A 191 -3.26 -12.90 -14.33
N VAL A 192 -2.98 -12.84 -13.01
CA VAL A 192 -2.21 -11.73 -12.43
C VAL A 192 -0.68 -11.84 -12.58
N GLY A 193 -0.19 -12.87 -13.28
CA GLY A 193 1.22 -12.99 -13.67
C GLY A 193 2.01 -14.07 -12.94
N PHE A 194 1.37 -14.85 -12.05
CA PHE A 194 2.00 -16.09 -11.58
C PHE A 194 1.96 -17.17 -12.67
N GLU A 195 2.82 -18.18 -12.56
CA GLU A 195 2.70 -19.42 -13.31
C GLU A 195 2.85 -20.58 -12.34
N ILE A 196 1.71 -21.13 -11.92
CA ILE A 196 1.62 -22.12 -10.86
C ILE A 196 0.92 -23.37 -11.40
N GLU A 197 1.49 -24.53 -11.12
CA GLU A 197 0.89 -25.83 -11.45
C GLU A 197 0.86 -26.78 -10.24
N PRO A 198 -0.16 -27.64 -10.12
CA PRO A 198 -0.20 -28.66 -9.08
C PRO A 198 0.96 -29.65 -9.20
N PHE A 199 1.54 -30.04 -8.06
CA PHE A 199 2.60 -31.06 -7.98
C PHE A 199 2.27 -32.21 -7.01
N GLY A 200 1.00 -32.29 -6.60
CA GLY A 200 0.46 -33.34 -5.74
C GLY A 200 0.19 -32.86 -4.32
N GLY A 201 -0.90 -33.34 -3.73
CA GLY A 201 -1.30 -33.00 -2.35
C GLY A 201 -1.44 -31.49 -2.15
N ASP A 202 -0.65 -30.96 -1.22
CA ASP A 202 -0.53 -29.55 -0.85
C ASP A 202 0.72 -28.87 -1.44
N THR A 203 1.23 -29.41 -2.54
CA THR A 203 2.47 -28.96 -3.20
C THR A 203 2.19 -28.44 -4.61
N PHE A 204 2.81 -27.31 -4.94
CA PHE A 204 2.70 -26.64 -6.23
C PHE A 204 4.10 -26.28 -6.77
N LEU A 205 4.26 -26.28 -8.09
CA LEU A 205 5.44 -25.72 -8.74
C LEU A 205 5.12 -24.29 -9.21
N VAL A 206 6.00 -23.36 -8.87
CA VAL A 206 5.96 -21.97 -9.35
C VAL A 206 7.06 -21.78 -10.37
N ARG A 207 6.69 -21.46 -11.61
CA ARG A 207 7.62 -21.24 -12.73
C ARG A 207 7.84 -19.76 -13.04
N ALA A 208 6.90 -18.91 -12.65
CA ALA A 208 6.99 -17.47 -12.84
C ALA A 208 6.20 -16.71 -11.77
N ILE A 209 6.62 -15.47 -11.55
CA ILE A 209 5.91 -14.48 -10.72
C ILE A 209 5.59 -13.22 -11.53
N PRO A 210 4.63 -12.39 -11.09
CA PRO A 210 4.42 -11.07 -11.68
C PRO A 210 5.72 -10.26 -11.69
N ALA A 211 6.08 -9.66 -12.83
CA ALA A 211 7.34 -8.93 -12.97
C ALA A 211 7.47 -7.74 -12.00
N VAL A 212 6.35 -7.18 -11.54
CA VAL A 212 6.33 -6.14 -10.49
C VAL A 212 6.82 -6.64 -9.12
N LEU A 213 6.85 -7.95 -8.91
CA LEU A 213 7.41 -8.59 -7.71
C LEU A 213 8.86 -9.05 -7.90
N SER A 214 9.52 -8.65 -8.99
CA SER A 214 10.91 -9.05 -9.26
C SER A 214 11.84 -8.65 -8.11
N GLY A 215 12.75 -9.56 -7.75
CA GLY A 215 13.69 -9.37 -6.65
C GLY A 215 13.10 -9.59 -5.25
N GLN A 216 11.81 -9.89 -5.14
CA GLN A 216 11.22 -10.40 -3.89
C GLN A 216 11.31 -11.92 -3.81
N ASP A 217 11.23 -12.47 -2.60
CA ASP A 217 11.11 -13.92 -2.41
C ASP A 217 9.75 -14.42 -2.98
N PRO A 218 9.77 -15.26 -4.03
CA PRO A 218 8.56 -15.79 -4.66
C PRO A 218 7.69 -16.59 -3.69
N GLN A 219 8.32 -17.35 -2.77
CA GLN A 219 7.62 -18.18 -1.80
C GLN A 219 6.80 -17.32 -0.85
N GLN A 220 7.46 -16.37 -0.16
CA GLN A 220 6.77 -15.45 0.73
C GLN A 220 5.72 -14.62 0.00
N ALA A 221 5.98 -14.24 -1.26
CA ALA A 221 5.03 -13.47 -2.04
C ALA A 221 3.72 -14.21 -2.31
N LEU A 222 3.82 -15.44 -2.78
CA LEU A 222 2.65 -16.26 -3.05
C LEU A 222 1.92 -16.61 -1.74
N GLN A 223 2.65 -16.98 -0.68
CA GLN A 223 2.06 -17.31 0.62
C GLN A 223 1.27 -16.13 1.21
N ASP A 224 1.82 -14.91 1.18
CA ASP A 224 1.15 -13.72 1.72
C ASP A 224 -0.11 -13.38 0.92
N ILE A 225 -0.07 -13.51 -0.41
CA ILE A 225 -1.21 -13.23 -1.29
C ILE A 225 -2.34 -14.24 -1.05
N VAL A 226 -2.03 -15.53 -0.99
CA VAL A 226 -3.05 -16.58 -0.81
C VAL A 226 -3.63 -16.52 0.61
N THR A 227 -2.80 -16.28 1.62
CA THR A 227 -3.27 -16.08 3.00
C THR A 227 -4.21 -14.88 3.08
N ALA A 228 -3.86 -13.76 2.46
CA ALA A 228 -4.70 -12.57 2.41
C ALA A 228 -6.01 -12.78 1.64
N LEU A 229 -6.01 -13.64 0.62
CA LEU A 229 -7.23 -14.05 -0.09
C LEU A 229 -8.20 -14.79 0.82
N GLY A 230 -7.72 -15.70 1.67
CA GLY A 230 -8.55 -16.47 2.59
C GLY A 230 -9.17 -15.64 3.73
N GLN A 231 -8.50 -14.56 4.13
CA GLN A 231 -8.94 -13.72 5.26
C GLN A 231 -9.95 -12.62 4.86
N ARG A 232 -10.03 -12.24 3.58
CA ARG A 232 -10.84 -11.09 3.16
C ARG A 232 -12.20 -11.48 2.62
N ARG A 233 -13.25 -10.84 3.17
CA ARG A 233 -14.59 -10.85 2.60
C ARG A 233 -14.59 -10.13 1.24
N ASN A 234 -15.39 -10.64 0.30
CA ASN A 234 -15.56 -10.03 -1.01
C ASN A 234 -16.23 -8.66 -0.86
N LEU A 235 -15.63 -7.62 -1.44
CA LEU A 235 -16.32 -6.34 -1.60
C LEU A 235 -17.41 -6.50 -2.67
N VAL A 236 -18.57 -5.89 -2.45
CA VAL A 236 -19.69 -5.97 -3.41
C VAL A 236 -19.24 -5.36 -4.75
N GLY A 237 -19.30 -6.16 -5.82
CA GLY A 237 -18.95 -5.74 -7.18
C GLY A 237 -17.47 -5.79 -7.55
N GLU A 238 -16.56 -6.17 -6.63
CA GLU A 238 -15.14 -6.37 -6.95
C GLU A 238 -14.90 -7.80 -7.46
N THR A 239 -14.27 -7.94 -8.63
CA THR A 239 -13.87 -9.26 -9.13
C THR A 239 -12.69 -9.79 -8.32
N LEU A 240 -12.61 -11.13 -8.18
CA LEU A 240 -11.49 -11.79 -7.50
C LEU A 240 -10.14 -11.35 -8.10
N GLU A 241 -10.09 -11.23 -9.41
CA GLU A 241 -8.91 -10.80 -10.13
C GLU A 241 -8.52 -9.35 -9.77
N ALA A 242 -9.46 -8.39 -9.81
CA ALA A 242 -9.17 -7.00 -9.42
C ALA A 242 -8.61 -6.93 -8.00
N ARG A 243 -9.13 -7.77 -7.10
CA ARG A 243 -8.65 -7.90 -5.73
C ARG A 243 -7.21 -8.45 -5.68
N LEU A 244 -6.90 -9.49 -6.46
CA LEU A 244 -5.54 -10.04 -6.57
C LEU A 244 -4.55 -8.99 -7.09
N VAL A 245 -4.92 -8.23 -8.11
CA VAL A 245 -4.07 -7.14 -8.64
C VAL A 245 -3.74 -6.14 -7.54
N LYS A 246 -4.74 -5.70 -6.78
CA LYS A 246 -4.51 -4.78 -5.64
C LYS A 246 -3.53 -5.36 -4.61
N MET A 247 -3.62 -6.66 -4.30
CA MET A 247 -2.67 -7.31 -3.39
C MET A 247 -1.25 -7.37 -3.96
N VAL A 248 -1.11 -7.73 -5.24
CA VAL A 248 0.19 -7.77 -5.93
C VAL A 248 0.81 -6.38 -5.97
N CYS A 249 0.06 -5.35 -6.38
CA CYS A 249 0.53 -3.97 -6.43
C CYS A 249 0.91 -3.43 -5.04
N LYS A 250 0.11 -3.69 -4.01
CA LYS A 250 0.45 -3.35 -2.62
C LYS A 250 1.76 -4.00 -2.17
N ARG A 251 1.95 -5.26 -2.53
CA ARG A 251 3.17 -5.99 -2.20
C ARG A 251 4.39 -5.46 -2.98
N ALA A 252 4.21 -5.07 -4.23
CA ALA A 252 5.26 -4.49 -5.05
C ALA A 252 5.62 -3.05 -4.64
N ALA A 253 4.66 -2.31 -4.08
CA ALA A 253 4.83 -0.91 -3.73
C ALA A 253 5.95 -0.67 -2.69
N ILE A 254 6.53 0.53 -2.77
CA ILE A 254 7.59 1.06 -1.91
C ILE A 254 7.16 0.89 -0.46
N LYS A 255 8.06 0.44 0.41
CA LYS A 255 7.73 0.19 1.81
C LYS A 255 7.73 1.50 2.60
N ALA A 256 6.87 1.56 3.61
CA ALA A 256 6.91 2.63 4.59
C ALA A 256 8.29 2.64 5.26
N GLY A 257 8.90 3.82 5.37
CA GLY A 257 10.25 3.98 5.94
C GLY A 257 11.39 3.85 4.93
N GLN A 258 11.12 3.59 3.65
CA GLN A 258 12.14 3.54 2.62
C GLN A 258 12.59 4.95 2.23
N LEU A 259 13.90 5.21 2.32
CA LEU A 259 14.51 6.42 1.77
C LEU A 259 14.59 6.32 0.25
N LEU A 260 14.20 7.40 -0.43
CA LEU A 260 14.29 7.52 -1.88
C LEU A 260 15.37 8.54 -2.24
N SER A 261 16.16 8.23 -3.27
CA SER A 261 17.02 9.21 -3.91
C SER A 261 16.19 10.28 -4.63
N ASP A 262 16.80 11.43 -4.93
CA ASP A 262 16.12 12.51 -5.65
C ASP A 262 15.58 12.05 -7.01
N ILE A 263 16.32 11.17 -7.70
CA ILE A 263 15.91 10.59 -8.98
C ILE A 263 14.69 9.68 -8.81
N GLU A 264 14.68 8.81 -7.79
CA GLU A 264 13.54 7.94 -7.51
C GLU A 264 12.28 8.73 -7.14
N MET A 265 12.43 9.80 -6.35
CA MET A 265 11.31 10.69 -6.02
C MET A 265 10.76 11.38 -7.27
N GLN A 266 11.63 11.93 -8.12
CA GLN A 266 11.23 12.59 -9.36
C GLN A 266 10.50 11.62 -10.29
N GLU A 267 11.02 10.40 -10.45
CA GLU A 267 10.40 9.40 -11.31
C GLU A 267 9.04 8.93 -10.76
N LEU A 268 8.92 8.73 -9.44
CA LEU A 268 7.64 8.39 -8.83
C LEU A 268 6.59 9.48 -9.06
N VAL A 269 6.96 10.75 -8.88
CA VAL A 269 6.06 11.88 -9.11
C VAL A 269 5.68 11.96 -10.59
N ARG A 270 6.63 11.82 -11.51
CA ARG A 270 6.38 11.81 -12.96
C ARG A 270 5.41 10.70 -13.36
N GLN A 271 5.61 9.48 -12.85
CA GLN A 271 4.69 8.35 -13.11
C GLN A 271 3.31 8.57 -12.49
N LEU A 272 3.23 9.24 -11.34
CA LEU A 272 1.95 9.58 -10.72
C LEU A 272 1.19 10.60 -11.56
N GLU A 273 1.87 11.60 -12.13
CA GLU A 273 1.26 12.60 -13.03
C GLU A 273 0.64 11.97 -14.29
N GLU A 274 1.17 10.83 -14.75
CA GLU A 274 0.67 10.07 -15.90
C GLU A 274 -0.58 9.22 -15.60
N CYS A 275 -0.89 9.01 -14.31
CA CYS A 275 -2.06 8.22 -13.91
C CYS A 275 -3.38 8.97 -14.22
N HIS A 276 -4.42 8.22 -14.56
CA HIS A 276 -5.78 8.71 -14.77
C HIS A 276 -6.43 9.16 -13.46
N SER A 277 -6.20 8.42 -12.37
CA SER A 277 -6.74 8.72 -11.03
C SER A 277 -5.61 8.96 -10.02
N PRO A 278 -4.79 10.02 -10.21
CA PRO A 278 -3.54 10.19 -9.46
C PRO A 278 -3.75 10.55 -7.99
N ARG A 279 -4.96 11.01 -7.61
CA ARG A 279 -5.29 11.50 -6.26
C ARG A 279 -5.80 10.42 -5.29
N THR A 280 -6.09 9.21 -5.76
CA THR A 280 -6.69 8.15 -4.94
C THR A 280 -6.03 6.82 -5.25
N CYS A 281 -5.58 6.06 -4.25
CA CYS A 281 -5.00 4.74 -4.48
C CYS A 281 -6.07 3.70 -4.84
N PRO A 282 -5.71 2.50 -5.32
CA PRO A 282 -6.66 1.44 -5.69
C PRO A 282 -7.54 0.95 -4.53
N HIS A 283 -7.15 1.27 -3.30
CA HIS A 283 -7.87 0.96 -2.06
C HIS A 283 -8.75 2.10 -1.54
N GLY A 284 -8.81 3.24 -2.25
CA GLY A 284 -9.66 4.39 -1.92
C GLY A 284 -9.04 5.42 -0.97
N ARG A 285 -7.77 5.25 -0.55
CA ARG A 285 -7.06 6.26 0.25
C ARG A 285 -6.54 7.40 -0.64
N PRO A 286 -6.48 8.64 -0.15
CA PRO A 286 -5.83 9.71 -0.89
C PRO A 286 -4.33 9.40 -1.07
N THR A 287 -3.80 9.68 -2.25
CA THR A 287 -2.34 9.57 -2.54
C THR A 287 -1.61 10.86 -2.17
N MET A 288 -2.31 11.97 -2.05
CA MET A 288 -1.73 13.28 -1.79
C MET A 288 -2.70 14.19 -1.03
N ILE A 289 -2.11 15.15 -0.33
CA ILE A 289 -2.81 16.30 0.27
C ILE A 289 -2.22 17.56 -0.37
N GLN A 290 -3.08 18.52 -0.70
CA GLN A 290 -2.68 19.81 -1.27
C GLN A 290 -2.89 20.92 -0.23
N LEU A 291 -1.88 21.78 -0.10
CA LEU A 291 -1.95 23.05 0.63
C LEU A 291 -1.78 24.17 -0.38
N SER A 292 -2.85 24.91 -0.64
CA SER A 292 -2.83 26.02 -1.59
C SER A 292 -1.93 27.15 -1.11
N ALA A 293 -1.45 27.97 -2.05
CA ALA A 293 -0.65 29.15 -1.72
C ALA A 293 -1.37 30.10 -0.73
N ASN A 294 -2.69 30.27 -0.89
CA ASN A 294 -3.52 31.08 0.01
C ASN A 294 -3.61 30.46 1.42
N GLU A 295 -3.75 29.14 1.55
CA GLU A 295 -3.75 28.48 2.85
C GLU A 295 -2.40 28.63 3.56
N LEU A 296 -1.29 28.56 2.82
CA LEU A 296 0.04 28.83 3.35
C LEU A 296 0.17 30.29 3.80
N GLU A 297 -0.26 31.26 3.00
CA GLU A 297 -0.23 32.68 3.36
C GLU A 297 -1.06 32.97 4.62
N LYS A 298 -2.27 32.41 4.73
CA LYS A 298 -3.12 32.49 5.92
C LYS A 298 -2.44 31.91 7.14
N ALA A 299 -1.78 30.76 7.01
CA ALA A 299 -1.08 30.11 8.12
C ALA A 299 0.08 30.98 8.67
N PHE A 300 0.65 31.85 7.84
CA PHE A 300 1.67 32.83 8.24
C PHE A 300 1.11 34.22 8.56
N GLY A 301 -0.22 34.42 8.54
CA GLY A 301 -0.86 35.71 8.82
C GLY A 301 -0.57 36.80 7.79
N ARG A 302 -0.35 36.40 6.52
CA ARG A 302 -0.03 37.33 5.42
C ARG A 302 -1.26 37.86 4.66
N VAL A 303 -2.46 37.39 5.02
CA VAL A 303 -3.79 37.77 4.49
C VAL A 303 -4.83 37.78 5.58
#